data_AF-A0A645G1L5-F1
#
_entry.id   AF-A0A645G1L5-F1
#
_cell.length_a   1.000
_cell.length_b   1.000
_cell.length_c   1.000
_cell.angle_alpha   90.00
_cell.angle_beta   90.00
_cell.angle_gamma   90.00
#
_symmetry.space_group_name_H-M   'P 1'
#
loop_
_entity.id
_entity.type
_entity.pdbx_description
1 polymer ?
#
loop_
_entity_poly.entity_id
_entity_poly.type
_entity_poly.pdbx_seq_one_letter_code
_entity_poly.pdbx_strand_id
1 'polypeptide(L)'
;MILSEITDVFYNDSLWRYLITSLLKINHLSLEELKEFLKTSSYKLKGNSLEYKCSVLDKFIKEHYPTLMPLVTELWLINGLSTNKGAGLRAHRWKQCEGAIENPIFDPQKRESHYYHIDFGGQNRTWLEYNKSENQYRPVRILSHNAIKLK
;
A
#
# COMPACT_ATOMS: atom_id res chain seq x y z
N MET A 1 25.74 0.47 0.73
CA MET A 1 25.43 -0.59 1.71
C MET A 1 23.92 -0.82 1.64
N ILE A 2 23.45 -2.00 1.23
CA ILE A 2 22.01 -2.22 0.91
C ILE A 2 21.11 -1.97 2.12
N LEU A 3 21.56 -2.31 3.33
CA LEU A 3 20.79 -2.09 4.55
C LEU A 3 20.55 -0.60 4.82
N SER A 4 21.53 0.28 4.57
CA SER A 4 21.29 1.73 4.72
C SER A 4 20.25 2.23 3.72
N GLU A 5 20.25 1.71 2.49
CA GLU A 5 19.25 2.08 1.48
C GLU A 5 17.83 1.64 1.87
N ILE A 6 17.68 0.46 2.48
CA ILE A 6 16.38 0.00 3.01
C ILE A 6 15.92 0.93 4.13
N THR A 7 16.80 1.26 5.08
CA THR A 7 16.48 2.15 6.20
C THR A 7 16.13 3.56 5.72
N ASP A 8 16.90 4.12 4.79
CA ASP A 8 16.68 5.47 4.27
C ASP A 8 15.33 5.60 3.57
N VAL A 9 14.92 4.55 2.83
CA VAL A 9 13.68 4.56 2.07
C VAL A 9 12.48 4.23 2.94
N PHE A 10 12.56 3.18 3.77
CA PHE A 10 11.38 2.61 4.42
C PHE A 10 11.33 2.86 5.92
N TYR A 11 12.45 3.09 6.59
CA TYR A 11 12.44 3.33 8.04
C TYR A 11 12.24 4.82 8.37
N ASN A 12 12.73 5.74 7.54
CA ASN A 12 12.54 7.17 7.79
C ASN A 12 11.13 7.67 7.47
N ASP A 13 10.39 6.95 6.63
CA ASP A 13 8.98 7.20 6.37
C ASP A 13 8.10 6.48 7.41
N SER A 14 7.23 7.22 8.10
CA SER A 14 6.42 6.68 9.20
C SER A 14 5.41 5.61 8.74
N LEU A 15 4.92 5.68 7.51
CA LEU A 15 4.01 4.68 6.93
C LEU A 15 4.75 3.37 6.68
N TRP A 16 5.89 3.44 6.01
CA TRP A 16 6.64 2.23 5.65
C TRP A 16 7.37 1.61 6.84
N ARG A 17 7.73 2.41 7.86
CA ARG A 17 8.33 1.90 9.11
C ARG A 17 7.41 0.88 9.78
N TYR A 18 6.10 1.08 9.70
CA TYR A 18 5.12 0.16 10.25
C TYR A 18 5.17 -1.22 9.57
N LEU A 19 5.27 -1.25 8.24
CA LEU A 19 5.44 -2.49 7.47
C LEU A 19 6.74 -3.21 7.82
N ILE A 20 7.87 -2.47 7.87
CA ILE A 20 9.17 -3.05 8.25
C ILE A 20 9.13 -3.63 9.66
N THR A 21 8.51 -2.93 10.60
CA THR A 21 8.35 -3.42 11.98
C THR A 21 7.47 -4.67 12.04
N SER A 22 6.42 -4.72 11.21
CA SER A 22 5.51 -5.88 11.12
C SER A 22 6.24 -7.10 10.54
N LEU A 23 7.08 -6.92 9.52
CA LEU A 23 7.94 -7.97 8.99
C LEU A 23 8.86 -8.55 10.06
N LEU A 24 9.57 -7.69 10.81
CA LEU A 24 10.49 -8.11 11.86
C LEU A 24 9.80 -8.87 13.01
N LYS A 25 8.53 -8.55 13.29
CA LYS A 25 7.72 -9.28 14.28
C LYS A 25 7.34 -10.68 13.80
N ILE A 26 7.10 -10.86 12.50
CA ILE A 26 6.80 -12.18 11.91
C ILE A 26 8.08 -13.01 11.82
N ASN A 27 9.16 -12.39 11.33
CA ASN A 27 10.45 -13.03 11.17
C ASN A 27 11.57 -12.01 11.42
N HIS A 28 12.35 -12.22 12.48
CA HIS A 28 13.47 -11.35 12.83
C HIS A 28 14.58 -11.31 11.75
N LEU A 29 14.62 -12.28 10.83
CA LEU A 29 15.56 -12.33 9.70
C LEU A 29 15.01 -11.69 8.42
N SER A 30 13.80 -11.15 8.41
CA SER A 30 13.13 -10.62 7.22
C SER A 30 13.93 -9.52 6.50
N LEU A 31 14.73 -8.74 7.23
CA LEU A 31 15.60 -7.71 6.63
C LEU A 31 16.79 -8.31 5.88
N GLU A 32 17.37 -9.41 6.37
CA GLU A 32 18.43 -10.11 5.66
C GLU A 32 17.88 -10.82 4.44
N GLU A 33 16.68 -11.39 4.52
CA GLU A 33 15.96 -11.94 3.36
C GLU A 33 15.67 -10.86 2.30
N LEU A 34 15.19 -9.69 2.70
CA LEU A 34 14.97 -8.57 1.78
C LEU A 34 16.29 -8.12 1.13
N LYS A 35 17.36 -8.02 1.92
CA LYS A 35 18.69 -7.67 1.41
C LYS A 35 19.19 -8.70 0.40
N GLU A 36 18.97 -9.98 0.65
CA GLU A 36 19.35 -11.04 -0.28
C GLU A 36 18.50 -10.99 -1.56
N PHE A 37 17.18 -10.84 -1.42
CA PHE A 37 16.26 -10.65 -2.55
C PHE A 37 16.67 -9.49 -3.46
N LEU A 38 17.06 -8.35 -2.88
CA LEU A 38 17.54 -7.19 -3.65
C LEU A 38 18.83 -7.50 -4.43
N LYS A 39 19.75 -8.28 -3.82
CA LYS A 39 21.00 -8.68 -4.49
C LYS A 39 20.74 -9.66 -5.62
N THR A 40 20.01 -10.75 -5.35
CA THR A 40 19.79 -11.84 -6.31
C THR A 40 18.99 -11.36 -7.51
N SER A 41 17.99 -10.51 -7.29
CA SER A 41 17.16 -9.95 -8.37
C SER A 41 17.74 -8.68 -9.00
N SER A 42 18.95 -8.25 -8.58
CA SER A 42 19.63 -7.05 -9.10
C SER A 42 18.78 -5.76 -9.02
N TYR A 43 17.88 -5.66 -8.05
CA TYR A 43 17.06 -4.47 -7.83
C TYR A 43 17.88 -3.37 -7.15
N LYS A 44 17.79 -2.13 -7.67
CA LYS A 44 18.50 -0.97 -7.11
C LYS A 44 17.51 -0.01 -6.48
N LEU A 45 17.63 0.26 -5.18
CA LEU A 45 16.76 1.26 -4.54
C LEU A 45 17.25 2.67 -4.82
N LYS A 46 18.55 2.93 -4.68
CA LYS A 46 19.14 4.26 -4.92
C LYS A 46 18.87 4.79 -6.33
N GLY A 47 18.52 6.08 -6.42
CA GLY A 47 18.29 6.79 -7.69
C GLY A 47 16.94 6.51 -8.37
N ASN A 48 16.17 5.54 -7.89
CA ASN A 48 14.84 5.23 -8.43
C ASN A 48 13.71 5.98 -7.72
N SER A 49 12.55 6.05 -8.38
CA SER A 49 11.34 6.66 -7.81
C SER A 49 10.83 5.88 -6.59
N LEU A 50 10.05 6.55 -5.73
CA LEU A 50 9.40 5.89 -4.60
C LEU A 50 8.49 4.74 -5.06
N GLU A 51 7.71 4.96 -6.10
CA GLU A 51 6.81 3.95 -6.68
C GLU A 51 7.57 2.69 -7.15
N TYR A 52 8.75 2.85 -7.76
CA TYR A 52 9.60 1.72 -8.11
C TYR A 52 10.08 0.97 -6.86
N LYS A 53 10.61 1.69 -5.87
CA LYS A 53 11.11 1.10 -4.62
C LYS A 53 10.02 0.31 -3.89
N CYS A 54 8.83 0.91 -3.77
CA CYS A 54 7.66 0.24 -3.19
C CYS A 54 7.21 -0.95 -4.04
N SER A 55 7.35 -0.91 -5.37
CA SER A 55 7.01 -2.07 -6.24
C SER A 55 7.94 -3.25 -5.98
N VAL A 56 9.22 -2.98 -5.75
CA VAL A 56 10.19 -4.03 -5.38
C VAL A 56 9.83 -4.63 -4.04
N LEU A 57 9.47 -3.79 -3.05
CA LEU A 57 9.01 -4.26 -1.75
C LEU A 57 7.72 -5.07 -1.87
N ASP A 58 6.76 -4.64 -2.69
CA ASP A 58 5.53 -5.37 -2.95
C ASP A 58 5.77 -6.78 -3.52
N LYS A 59 6.74 -6.92 -4.45
CA LYS A 59 7.14 -8.23 -4.98
C LYS A 59 7.71 -9.13 -3.88
N PHE A 60 8.65 -8.60 -3.09
CA PHE A 60 9.22 -9.33 -1.96
C PHE A 60 8.13 -9.81 -0.99
N ILE A 61 7.20 -8.94 -0.61
CA ILE A 61 6.09 -9.28 0.28
C ILE A 61 5.20 -10.36 -0.35
N LYS A 62 4.86 -10.24 -1.62
CA LYS A 62 4.01 -11.21 -2.31
C LYS A 62 4.64 -12.61 -2.33
N GLU A 63 5.97 -12.69 -2.48
CA GLU A 63 6.69 -13.96 -2.57
C GLU A 63 6.96 -14.59 -1.21
N HIS A 64 7.31 -13.80 -0.19
CA HIS A 64 7.77 -14.32 1.10
C HIS A 64 6.77 -14.14 2.25
N TYR A 65 5.91 -13.13 2.18
CA TYR A 65 5.00 -12.73 3.26
C TYR A 65 3.59 -12.39 2.74
N PRO A 66 2.91 -13.29 2.00
CA PRO A 66 1.65 -12.98 1.32
C PRO A 66 0.54 -12.52 2.28
N THR A 67 0.59 -12.92 3.55
CA THR A 67 -0.33 -12.46 4.61
C THR A 67 -0.25 -10.95 4.88
N LEU A 68 0.85 -10.28 4.49
CA LEU A 68 1.02 -8.82 4.59
C LEU A 68 0.61 -8.06 3.32
N MET A 69 0.18 -8.75 2.24
CA MET A 69 -0.31 -8.06 1.03
C MET A 69 -1.42 -7.04 1.29
N PRO A 70 -2.41 -7.27 2.19
CA PRO A 70 -3.40 -6.26 2.53
C PRO A 70 -2.78 -4.97 3.06
N LEU A 71 -1.81 -5.11 3.97
CA LEU A 71 -1.11 -3.99 4.58
C LEU A 71 -0.31 -3.20 3.55
N VAL A 72 0.44 -3.88 2.67
CA VAL A 72 1.24 -3.20 1.63
C VAL A 72 0.34 -2.43 0.67
N THR A 73 -0.78 -3.02 0.23
CA THR A 73 -1.72 -2.34 -0.66
C THR A 73 -2.36 -1.13 0.02
N GLU A 74 -2.72 -1.23 1.29
CA GLU A 74 -3.24 -0.10 2.04
C GLU A 74 -2.22 1.03 2.17
N LEU A 75 -1.00 0.74 2.62
CA LEU A 75 0.07 1.73 2.75
C LEU A 75 0.43 2.38 1.41
N TRP A 76 0.44 1.60 0.32
CA TRP A 76 0.66 2.08 -1.03
C TRP A 76 -0.34 3.17 -1.41
N LEU A 77 -1.62 2.90 -1.22
CA LEU A 77 -2.69 3.83 -1.58
C LEU A 77 -2.72 5.05 -0.65
N ILE A 78 -2.53 4.87 0.66
CA ILE A 78 -2.46 5.97 1.63
C ILE A 78 -1.31 6.92 1.32
N ASN A 79 -0.14 6.37 0.93
CA ASN A 79 1.02 7.19 0.61
C ASN A 79 0.87 7.97 -0.72
N GLY A 80 -0.14 7.63 -1.50
CA GLY A 80 -0.45 8.28 -2.76
C GLY A 80 0.31 7.72 -3.95
N LEU A 81 0.50 6.40 -4.00
CA LEU A 81 1.08 5.73 -5.15
C LEU A 81 -0.01 5.27 -6.12
N SER A 82 0.34 5.02 -7.38
CA SER A 82 -0.65 4.80 -8.45
C SER A 82 -1.54 3.58 -8.21
N THR A 83 -2.83 3.70 -8.51
CA THR A 83 -3.78 2.58 -8.56
C THR A 83 -3.56 1.65 -9.75
N ASN A 84 -2.71 2.02 -10.71
CA ASN A 84 -2.49 1.28 -11.95
C ASN A 84 -1.15 0.51 -11.96
N LYS A 85 -0.45 0.44 -10.82
CA LYS A 85 0.87 -0.19 -10.71
C LYS A 85 1.04 -0.88 -9.36
N GLY A 86 1.98 -1.82 -9.31
CA GLY A 86 2.43 -2.47 -8.07
C GLY A 86 1.29 -2.94 -7.19
N ALA A 87 1.34 -2.58 -5.91
CA ALA A 87 0.32 -2.97 -4.94
C ALA A 87 -1.06 -2.33 -5.19
N GLY A 88 -1.09 -1.19 -5.89
CA GLY A 88 -2.31 -0.45 -6.22
C GLY A 88 -3.24 -1.18 -7.20
N LEU A 89 -2.71 -2.13 -7.99
CA LEU A 89 -3.51 -2.98 -8.89
C LEU A 89 -4.52 -3.88 -8.15
N ARG A 90 -4.37 -4.05 -6.83
CA ARG A 90 -5.29 -4.81 -5.98
C ARG A 90 -6.44 -3.95 -5.45
N ALA A 91 -6.44 -2.65 -5.74
CA ALA A 91 -7.53 -1.76 -5.42
C ALA A 91 -8.59 -1.85 -6.53
N HIS A 92 -9.85 -2.00 -6.13
CA HIS A 92 -10.97 -2.03 -7.05
C HIS A 92 -11.67 -0.68 -7.03
N ARG A 93 -11.85 -0.09 -8.21
CA ARG A 93 -12.63 1.13 -8.34
C ARG A 93 -14.10 0.81 -8.08
N TRP A 94 -14.69 1.48 -7.10
CA TRP A 94 -16.11 1.35 -6.81
C TRP A 94 -16.92 2.29 -7.72
N LYS A 95 -18.04 1.78 -8.24
CA LYS A 95 -19.03 2.57 -8.95
C LYS A 95 -20.41 2.31 -8.36
N GLN A 96 -21.17 3.38 -8.18
CA GLN A 96 -22.59 3.30 -7.90
C GLN A 96 -23.25 2.54 -9.07
N CYS A 97 -24.12 1.56 -8.74
CA CYS A 97 -24.84 0.67 -9.65
C CYS A 97 -24.20 -0.69 -10.00
N GLU A 98 -23.03 -1.07 -9.46
CA GLU A 98 -22.47 -2.42 -9.62
C GLU A 98 -22.84 -3.35 -8.42
N GLY A 99 -24.13 -3.62 -8.27
CA GLY A 99 -24.68 -4.95 -7.92
C GLY A 99 -24.38 -5.70 -6.62
N ALA A 100 -23.46 -5.33 -5.71
CA ALA A 100 -23.35 -6.12 -4.45
C ALA A 100 -22.70 -5.46 -3.22
N ILE A 101 -21.99 -4.34 -3.36
CA ILE A 101 -21.20 -3.82 -2.24
C ILE A 101 -21.57 -2.36 -1.97
N GLU A 102 -22.17 -2.13 -0.79
CA GLU A 102 -22.42 -0.79 -0.25
C GLU A 102 -21.09 -0.15 0.17
N ASN A 103 -20.88 1.08 -0.27
CA ASN A 103 -19.73 1.89 0.11
C ASN A 103 -20.13 2.80 1.29
N PRO A 104 -19.61 2.56 2.51
CA PRO A 104 -20.00 3.30 3.72
C PRO A 104 -19.49 4.75 3.77
N ILE A 105 -18.56 5.12 2.89
CA ILE A 105 -18.04 6.49 2.79
C ILE A 105 -18.55 7.24 1.56
N PHE A 106 -19.43 6.62 0.78
CA PHE A 106 -20.01 7.24 -0.41
C PHE A 106 -20.87 8.45 -0.03
N ASP A 107 -20.64 9.56 -0.74
CA ASP A 107 -21.44 10.77 -0.64
C ASP A 107 -21.97 11.14 -2.04
N PRO A 108 -23.29 11.09 -2.29
CA PRO A 108 -23.88 11.41 -3.59
C PRO A 108 -23.78 12.90 -3.95
N GLN A 109 -23.52 13.79 -2.98
CA GLN A 109 -23.33 15.21 -3.24
C GLN A 109 -21.93 15.51 -3.80
N LYS A 110 -20.96 14.65 -3.52
CA LYS A 110 -19.57 14.77 -3.99
C LYS A 110 -19.35 14.15 -5.38
N ARG A 111 -19.88 14.81 -6.40
CA ARG A 111 -19.71 14.39 -7.81
C ARG A 111 -18.26 14.39 -8.28
N GLU A 112 -17.38 15.10 -7.58
CA GLU A 112 -15.94 15.16 -7.85
C GLU A 112 -15.15 14.03 -7.19
N SER A 113 -15.78 13.07 -6.51
CA SER A 113 -15.01 11.98 -5.86
C SER A 113 -14.89 10.72 -6.71
N HIS A 114 -13.75 10.04 -6.59
CA HIS A 114 -13.55 8.65 -6.99
C HIS A 114 -13.42 7.78 -5.75
N TYR A 115 -14.04 6.61 -5.78
CA TYR A 115 -14.02 5.69 -4.64
C TYR A 115 -13.33 4.39 -5.04
N TYR A 116 -12.51 3.86 -4.15
CA TYR A 116 -11.85 2.57 -4.28
C TYR A 116 -12.07 1.74 -3.03
N HIS A 117 -11.99 0.43 -3.18
CA HIS A 117 -11.90 -0.49 -2.05
C HIS A 117 -10.82 -1.54 -2.25
N ILE A 118 -10.34 -2.06 -1.13
CA ILE A 118 -9.44 -3.20 -1.06
C ILE A 118 -10.21 -4.33 -0.36
N ASP A 119 -10.23 -5.52 -0.95
CA ASP A 119 -10.87 -6.72 -0.39
C ASP A 119 -9.91 -7.91 -0.46
N PHE A 120 -9.59 -8.49 0.68
CA PHE A 120 -8.75 -9.69 0.81
C PHE A 120 -9.51 -10.87 1.44
N GLY A 121 -10.81 -11.00 1.14
CA GLY A 121 -11.60 -12.21 1.43
C GLY A 121 -12.46 -12.16 2.70
N GLY A 122 -13.02 -11.01 3.09
CA GLY A 122 -13.90 -10.92 4.26
C GLY A 122 -14.46 -9.52 4.55
N GLN A 123 -15.19 -9.38 5.66
CA GLN A 123 -15.93 -8.16 6.07
C GLN A 123 -15.05 -6.89 6.26
N ASN A 124 -13.72 -7.04 6.29
CA ASN A 124 -12.77 -5.98 6.55
C ASN A 124 -12.25 -5.35 5.26
N ARG A 125 -13.10 -4.54 4.63
CA ARG A 125 -12.70 -3.71 3.47
C ARG A 125 -12.09 -2.41 3.94
N THR A 126 -11.03 -1.99 3.25
CA THR A 126 -10.55 -0.61 3.32
C THR A 126 -11.17 0.17 2.17
N TRP A 127 -11.84 1.27 2.50
CA TRP A 127 -12.49 2.18 1.57
C TRP A 127 -11.71 3.47 1.48
N LEU A 128 -11.52 3.97 0.26
CA LEU A 128 -10.77 5.18 -0.02
C LEU A 128 -11.58 6.12 -0.92
N GLU A 129 -11.63 7.39 -0.54
CA GLU A 129 -12.16 8.49 -1.35
C GLU A 129 -10.99 9.31 -1.88
N TYR A 130 -11.00 9.61 -3.17
CA TYR A 130 -10.06 10.48 -3.86
C TYR A 130 -10.82 11.64 -4.49
N ASN A 131 -10.22 12.82 -4.51
CA ASN A 131 -10.75 13.95 -5.27
C ASN A 131 -10.32 13.82 -6.75
N LYS A 132 -11.24 14.06 -7.69
CA LYS A 132 -10.98 14.09 -9.14
C LYS A 132 -10.23 15.32 -9.60
N SER A 133 -10.50 16.47 -8.97
CA SER A 133 -9.96 17.76 -9.41
C SER A 133 -8.53 17.98 -8.93
N GLU A 134 -8.14 17.31 -7.85
CA GLU A 134 -6.77 17.24 -7.41
C GLU A 134 -6.12 16.02 -8.07
N ASN A 135 -5.06 16.24 -8.85
CA ASN A 135 -4.23 15.18 -9.42
C ASN A 135 -3.40 14.44 -8.33
N GLN A 136 -3.96 14.37 -7.12
CA GLN A 136 -3.37 13.80 -5.93
C GLN A 136 -3.80 12.34 -5.87
N TYR A 137 -2.81 11.46 -6.04
CA TYR A 137 -2.96 10.04 -5.80
C TYR A 137 -3.21 9.70 -4.33
N ARG A 138 -3.31 10.69 -3.42
CA ARG A 138 -3.58 10.50 -1.98
C ARG A 138 -5.09 10.57 -1.68
N PRO A 139 -5.60 9.66 -0.84
CA PRO A 139 -7.00 9.66 -0.47
C PRO A 139 -7.33 10.85 0.44
N VAL A 140 -8.47 11.50 0.19
CA VAL A 140 -9.03 12.57 1.04
C VAL A 140 -9.82 12.01 2.22
N ARG A 141 -10.25 10.75 2.12
CA ARG A 141 -10.91 10.01 3.21
C ARG A 141 -10.54 8.54 3.13
N ILE A 142 -10.27 7.95 4.29
CA ILE A 142 -9.98 6.53 4.44
C ILE A 142 -10.91 5.98 5.51
N LEU A 143 -11.57 4.85 5.24
CA LEU A 143 -12.19 4.01 6.25
C LEU A 143 -11.53 2.64 6.16
N SER A 144 -10.68 2.34 7.14
CA SER A 144 -9.97 1.07 7.23
C SER A 144 -10.35 0.34 8.50
N HIS A 145 -10.65 -0.96 8.39
CA HIS A 145 -10.80 -1.84 9.54
C HIS A 145 -9.45 -2.27 10.13
N ASN A 146 -8.37 -2.18 9.35
CA ASN A 146 -7.00 -2.45 9.80
C ASN A 146 -6.34 -1.22 10.44
N ALA A 147 -7.10 -0.12 10.60
CA ALA A 147 -6.62 1.24 10.86
C ALA A 147 -5.36 1.25 11.73
N ILE A 148 -4.23 1.38 11.04
CA ILE A 148 -2.98 1.85 11.61
C ILE A 148 -3.34 3.19 12.23
N LYS A 149 -3.38 3.27 13.57
CA LYS A 149 -3.42 4.54 14.27
C LYS A 149 -2.09 5.22 14.02
N LEU A 150 -1.97 5.90 12.89
CA LEU A 150 -0.86 6.81 12.61
C LEU A 150 -0.98 7.93 13.63
N LYS A 151 -0.12 7.89 14.65
CA LYS A 151 0.07 8.95 15.62
C LYS A 151 0.93 10.05 15.00
#